data_AF-A0A5S6QM44-F1
#
_entry.id   AF-A0A5S6QM44-F1
#
_cell.length_a   1.000
_cell.length_b   1.000
_cell.length_c   1.000
_cell.angle_alpha   90.00
_cell.angle_beta   90.00
_cell.angle_gamma   90.00
#
_symmetry.space_group_name_H-M   'P 1'
#
loop_
_entity.id
_entity.type
_entity.pdbx_description
1 polymer ?
#
loop_
_entity_poly.entity_id
_entity_poly.type
_entity_poly.pdbx_seq_one_letter_code
_entity_poly.pdbx_strand_id
1 'polypeptide(L)'
;MIPNEIYGIGISLGKELFDRSKAAVSAIVSTLSGRPNKYSERTEFTNETEIDELSAGTGLFHGSRRVATPNFILKQTEKCMCCQCSKRWQLAWLASIGFLIVFGIRCNFGAAKVRMTENFTDPWGKEHKMDFHWTPSVLGIIEGSFFYGYLITQVPGGFIAARFPATTLFGLAIGTTSMLNLLMPVACYTGYGSVVVIQVLQGLAQGVAFPSVHGMWRFWAPPLERTKLATTTFTGSYAGAVIGLPLSALMTSYISWGAAFYLYGACGTVWFLFWYFMTFEKPSIHPTISDAERLLIESKVGVTSSLPLKFTNVPWKCILTSKCVWAILVANFCRSWTFYLLLIHQLAYMEEVLHMEIHNSGFLAALPHVVMAVMVLVGGQLADYLRSHNILSTTTVRKLFNCGGFGLEGLFLIICAYVRNPRWAMTCLVLAVGFSGFAISGFNVNHLDIAPRYASILMGMSNGLGTFAGMICPMVTERLTKTYHESGWETVLLTAGLIHFTGITFYGVFASGEQQPWAEPHKDNDLLNEKNSAVGLSNPAGYGATERVEFAPIPEYTGENGMNDQERDDLRWSYYPENTGNTADWPYGNASLTNKNFYAGY
;
A
#
# COMPACT_ATOMS: atom_id res chain seq x y z
N MET A 1 -1.59 4.41 -44.52
CA MET A 1 -1.45 3.03 -44.02
C MET A 1 0.02 2.80 -43.75
N ILE A 2 0.43 2.86 -42.48
CA ILE A 2 1.82 2.54 -42.09
C ILE A 2 1.88 1.01 -41.95
N PRO A 3 2.85 0.31 -42.56
CA PRO A 3 2.90 -1.15 -42.54
C PRO A 3 3.02 -1.70 -41.12
N ASN A 4 2.25 -2.74 -40.79
CA ASN A 4 2.23 -3.43 -39.49
C ASN A 4 3.63 -3.92 -39.03
N GLU A 5 4.58 -4.07 -39.94
CA GLU A 5 5.97 -4.45 -39.65
C GLU A 5 6.73 -3.35 -38.87
N ILE A 6 6.48 -2.07 -39.15
CA ILE A 6 7.13 -0.95 -38.45
C ILE A 6 6.60 -0.83 -37.01
N TYR A 7 5.32 -1.16 -36.80
CA TYR A 7 4.70 -1.17 -35.47
C TYR A 7 5.25 -2.31 -34.61
N GLY A 8 5.46 -3.49 -35.20
CA GLY A 8 6.08 -4.64 -34.53
C GLY A 8 7.55 -4.39 -34.14
N ILE A 9 8.32 -3.76 -35.03
CA ILE A 9 9.72 -3.38 -34.77
C ILE A 9 9.79 -2.30 -33.68
N GLY A 10 8.91 -1.29 -33.70
CA GLY A 10 8.86 -0.26 -32.67
C GLY A 10 8.53 -0.79 -31.27
N ILE A 11 7.60 -1.75 -31.16
CA ILE A 11 7.26 -2.40 -29.89
C ILE A 11 8.41 -3.32 -29.42
N SER A 12 9.04 -4.06 -30.34
CA SER A 12 10.18 -4.93 -30.02
C SER A 12 11.38 -4.11 -29.54
N LEU A 13 11.71 -3.03 -30.25
CA LEU A 13 12.81 -2.13 -29.92
C LEU A 13 12.54 -1.37 -28.62
N GLY A 14 11.31 -0.92 -28.40
CA GLY A 14 10.90 -0.29 -27.14
C GLY A 14 10.99 -1.25 -25.95
N LYS A 15 10.61 -2.52 -26.15
CA LYS A 15 10.74 -3.56 -25.12
C LYS A 15 12.19 -3.92 -24.85
N GLU A 16 13.02 -4.01 -25.88
CA GLU A 16 14.46 -4.28 -25.75
C GLU A 16 15.20 -3.11 -25.08
N LEU A 17 14.88 -1.86 -25.43
CA LEU A 17 15.41 -0.67 -24.77
C LEU A 17 14.94 -0.56 -23.31
N PHE A 18 13.69 -0.94 -23.03
CA PHE A 18 13.17 -1.02 -21.67
C PHE A 18 13.87 -2.11 -20.85
N ASP A 19 14.09 -3.29 -21.43
CA ASP A 19 14.77 -4.40 -20.76
C ASP A 19 16.27 -4.12 -20.58
N ARG A 20 16.94 -3.48 -21.55
CA ARG A 20 18.34 -3.05 -21.45
C ARG A 20 18.53 -1.90 -20.46
N SER A 21 17.65 -0.90 -20.44
CA SER A 21 17.71 0.19 -19.44
C SER A 21 17.44 -0.36 -18.04
N LYS A 22 16.50 -1.30 -17.89
CA LYS A 22 16.26 -2.02 -16.64
C LYS A 22 17.47 -2.86 -16.22
N ALA A 23 18.14 -3.56 -17.14
CA ALA A 23 19.35 -4.31 -16.85
C ALA A 23 20.52 -3.40 -16.46
N ALA A 24 20.69 -2.27 -17.14
CA ALA A 24 21.73 -1.28 -16.84
C ALA A 24 21.49 -0.60 -15.48
N VAL A 25 20.25 -0.18 -15.21
CA VAL A 25 19.87 0.36 -13.90
C VAL A 25 20.05 -0.71 -12.83
N SER A 26 19.58 -1.95 -13.04
CA SER A 26 19.75 -3.05 -12.09
C SER A 26 21.22 -3.41 -11.86
N ALA A 27 22.07 -3.35 -12.89
CA ALA A 27 23.51 -3.60 -12.79
C ALA A 27 24.21 -2.50 -12.00
N ILE A 28 24.05 -1.22 -12.39
CA ILE A 28 24.60 -0.07 -11.67
C ILE A 28 24.13 -0.06 -10.20
N VAL A 29 22.86 -0.36 -9.99
CA VAL A 29 22.25 -0.46 -8.66
C VAL A 29 22.80 -1.66 -7.88
N SER A 30 23.02 -2.83 -8.49
CA SER A 30 23.62 -4.00 -7.83
C SER A 30 25.08 -3.75 -7.43
N THR A 31 25.86 -3.11 -8.31
CA THR A 31 27.26 -2.75 -8.06
C THR A 31 27.39 -1.70 -6.96
N LEU A 32 26.49 -0.71 -6.90
CA LEU A 32 26.49 0.31 -5.85
C LEU A 32 25.90 -0.18 -4.51
N SER A 33 25.10 -1.25 -4.52
CA SER A 33 24.35 -1.70 -3.33
C SER A 33 24.85 -2.99 -2.68
N GLY A 34 25.80 -3.69 -3.30
CA GLY A 34 26.28 -4.99 -2.83
C GLY A 34 25.22 -6.11 -2.84
N ARG A 35 24.06 -5.88 -3.46
CA ARG A 35 22.96 -6.85 -3.54
C ARG A 35 23.09 -7.71 -4.81
N PRO A 36 22.90 -9.04 -4.74
CA PRO A 36 22.97 -9.89 -5.93
C PRO A 36 21.89 -9.51 -6.96
N ASN A 37 22.30 -9.44 -8.23
CA ASN A 37 21.49 -8.99 -9.35
C ASN A 37 20.48 -10.09 -9.74
N LYS A 38 19.17 -9.82 -9.71
CA LYS A 38 18.12 -10.82 -10.00
C LYS A 38 18.21 -11.45 -11.41
N TYR A 39 18.92 -10.83 -12.35
CA TYR A 39 19.15 -11.38 -13.69
C TYR A 39 20.34 -12.34 -13.79
N SER A 40 21.17 -12.45 -12.75
CA SER A 40 22.28 -13.40 -12.67
C SER A 40 21.91 -14.72 -11.96
N GLU A 41 20.64 -14.91 -11.59
CA GLU A 41 20.12 -16.16 -10.96
C GLU A 41 20.23 -17.43 -11.84
N ARG A 42 20.95 -17.39 -12.98
CA ARG A 42 21.19 -18.59 -13.80
C ARG A 42 22.58 -19.20 -13.71
N THR A 43 23.58 -18.51 -13.17
CA THR A 43 24.94 -19.04 -13.11
C THR A 43 25.74 -18.21 -12.13
N GLU A 44 25.85 -18.66 -10.88
CA GLU A 44 27.12 -18.74 -10.12
C GLU A 44 26.80 -19.07 -8.66
N PHE A 45 27.18 -20.29 -8.29
CA PHE A 45 27.25 -20.76 -6.92
C PHE A 45 28.48 -20.13 -6.26
N THR A 46 28.29 -19.37 -5.19
CA THR A 46 29.33 -19.16 -4.18
C THR A 46 28.72 -19.45 -2.80
N ASN A 47 29.21 -20.55 -2.23
CA ASN A 47 28.91 -20.98 -0.87
C ASN A 47 29.72 -20.13 0.10
N GLU A 48 29.06 -19.29 0.88
CA GLU A 48 29.57 -18.88 2.19
C GLU A 48 28.47 -19.16 3.22
N THR A 49 28.62 -20.30 3.89
CA THR A 49 27.82 -20.74 5.04
C THR A 49 28.49 -20.25 6.31
N GLU A 50 27.99 -19.19 6.94
CA GLU A 50 28.26 -18.93 8.36
C GLU A 50 27.37 -19.86 9.19
N ILE A 51 28.00 -20.77 9.94
CA ILE A 51 27.37 -21.66 10.92
C ILE A 51 27.52 -20.98 12.28
N ASP A 52 26.42 -20.47 12.85
CA ASP A 52 26.38 -20.03 14.24
C ASP A 52 26.25 -21.28 15.16
N GLU A 53 27.38 -21.69 15.75
CA GLU A 53 27.46 -22.73 16.78
C GLU A 53 26.89 -22.23 18.12
N LEU A 54 25.56 -22.13 18.28
CA LEU A 54 24.99 -21.94 19.64
C LEU A 54 23.58 -22.47 19.88
N SER A 55 23.05 -23.39 19.05
CA SER A 55 21.70 -23.95 19.27
C SER A 55 21.54 -25.44 18.94
N ALA A 56 22.56 -26.26 19.25
CA ALA A 56 22.43 -27.71 19.22
C ALA A 56 21.54 -28.21 20.38
N GLY A 57 20.21 -28.18 20.19
CA GLY A 57 19.28 -28.71 21.19
C GLY A 57 17.81 -28.83 20.80
N THR A 58 17.35 -28.25 19.69
CA THR A 58 15.93 -28.40 19.29
C THR A 58 15.83 -28.71 17.79
N GLY A 59 15.36 -29.92 17.48
CA GLY A 59 15.20 -30.44 16.12
C GLY A 59 14.06 -29.78 15.35
N LEU A 60 14.18 -28.49 15.06
CA LEU A 60 13.29 -27.75 14.16
C LEU A 60 13.98 -27.53 12.82
N PHE A 61 13.24 -27.86 11.75
CA PHE A 61 13.60 -27.81 10.33
C PHE A 61 14.61 -26.70 9.96
N HIS A 62 15.81 -27.12 9.55
CA HIS A 62 16.84 -26.24 8.99
C HIS A 62 16.57 -25.95 7.51
N GLY A 63 15.97 -24.81 7.21
CA GLY A 63 16.05 -24.19 5.89
C GLY A 63 17.15 -23.11 5.89
N SER A 64 18.17 -23.23 5.04
CA SER A 64 19.20 -22.20 4.85
C SER A 64 18.58 -20.81 4.67
N ARG A 65 18.91 -19.90 5.60
CA ARG A 65 18.46 -18.51 5.63
C ARG A 65 19.18 -17.72 4.53
N ARG A 66 18.45 -17.14 3.56
CA ARG A 66 19.02 -16.12 2.65
C ARG A 66 18.93 -14.73 3.30
N VAL A 67 20.00 -14.32 3.97
CA VAL A 67 20.12 -12.97 4.55
C VAL A 67 20.85 -12.08 3.57
N ALA A 68 20.39 -10.83 3.39
CA ALA A 68 21.20 -9.84 2.72
C ALA A 68 22.40 -9.46 3.60
N THR A 69 23.53 -9.05 3.02
CA THR A 69 24.62 -8.48 3.82
C THR A 69 24.26 -7.05 4.26
N PRO A 70 24.56 -6.65 5.51
CA PRO A 70 24.26 -5.31 5.99
C PRO A 70 25.16 -4.25 5.33
N ASN A 71 24.55 -3.28 4.65
CA ASN A 71 25.24 -2.18 3.99
C ASN A 71 25.82 -1.16 5.00
N PHE A 72 26.84 -0.40 4.60
CA PHE A 72 27.51 0.59 5.46
C PHE A 72 26.54 1.60 6.09
N ILE A 73 25.62 2.15 5.29
CA ILE A 73 24.60 3.10 5.75
C ILE A 73 23.74 2.45 6.85
N LEU A 74 23.29 1.21 6.64
CA LEU A 74 22.48 0.49 7.62
C LEU A 74 23.24 0.28 8.94
N LYS A 75 24.51 -0.15 8.87
CA LYS A 75 25.37 -0.30 10.06
C LYS A 75 25.56 1.01 10.82
N GLN A 76 25.69 2.12 10.10
CA GLN A 76 25.87 3.43 10.72
C GLN A 76 24.57 3.95 11.34
N THR A 77 23.43 3.75 10.68
CA THR A 77 22.12 4.14 11.20
C THR A 77 21.76 3.36 12.46
N GLU A 78 22.19 2.09 12.58
CA GLU A 78 21.93 1.30 13.79
C GLU A 78 22.73 1.72 15.02
N LYS A 79 23.86 2.40 14.82
CA LYS A 79 24.62 3.03 15.91
C LYS A 79 23.93 4.29 16.44
N CYS A 80 23.02 4.90 15.67
CA CYS A 80 22.26 6.05 16.14
C CYS A 80 21.15 5.62 17.11
N MET A 81 21.16 6.19 18.31
CA MET A 81 20.19 5.92 19.38
C MET A 81 18.73 6.18 18.96
N CYS A 82 18.50 7.11 18.03
CA CYS A 82 17.16 7.40 17.47
C CYS A 82 16.59 6.25 16.60
N CYS A 83 17.40 5.25 16.25
CA CYS A 83 17.04 4.12 15.39
C CYS A 83 17.00 2.77 16.13
N GLN A 84 16.86 2.77 17.46
CA GLN A 84 16.63 1.55 18.25
C GLN A 84 15.14 1.11 18.30
N CYS A 85 14.24 1.81 17.59
CA CYS A 85 12.85 1.39 17.47
C CYS A 85 12.69 0.13 16.60
N SER A 86 11.62 -0.64 16.83
CA SER A 86 11.26 -1.81 16.02
C SER A 86 11.20 -1.46 14.52
N LYS A 87 11.74 -2.34 13.67
CA LYS A 87 12.01 -2.05 12.25
C LYS A 87 10.74 -1.73 11.47
N ARG A 88 9.60 -2.34 11.83
CA ARG A 88 8.29 -2.02 11.22
C ARG A 88 7.85 -0.56 11.44
N TRP A 89 8.16 0.03 12.59
CA TRP A 89 7.86 1.44 12.89
C TRP A 89 8.79 2.39 12.15
N GLN A 90 10.06 2.01 11.98
CA GLN A 90 11.00 2.76 11.14
C GLN A 90 10.49 2.83 9.70
N LEU A 91 10.01 1.70 9.17
CA LEU A 91 9.40 1.63 7.85
C LEU A 91 8.15 2.53 7.75
N ALA A 92 7.29 2.53 8.78
CA ALA A 92 6.09 3.35 8.81
C ALA A 92 6.39 4.86 8.77
N TRP A 93 7.33 5.31 9.60
CA TRP A 93 7.76 6.72 9.66
C TRP A 93 8.47 7.16 8.40
N LEU A 94 9.38 6.34 7.87
CA LEU A 94 10.09 6.67 6.65
C LEU A 94 9.13 6.77 5.45
N ALA A 95 8.14 5.87 5.37
CA ALA A 95 7.09 5.95 4.36
C ALA A 95 6.18 7.18 4.55
N SER A 96 5.93 7.59 5.79
CA SER A 96 5.20 8.83 6.12
C SER A 96 5.96 10.06 5.61
N ILE A 97 7.27 10.15 5.83
CA ILE A 97 8.13 11.22 5.30
C ILE A 97 8.11 11.21 3.76
N GLY A 98 8.14 10.02 3.15
CA GLY A 98 8.02 9.88 1.70
C GLY A 98 6.71 10.48 1.16
N PHE A 99 5.58 10.18 1.80
CA PHE A 99 4.29 10.80 1.45
C PHE A 99 4.27 12.31 1.70
N LEU A 100 4.89 12.80 2.78
CA LEU A 100 5.00 14.22 3.07
C LEU A 100 5.69 14.97 1.92
N ILE A 101 6.81 14.43 1.43
CA ILE A 101 7.55 15.02 0.31
C ILE A 101 6.71 15.00 -0.98
N VAL A 102 6.08 13.86 -1.30
CA VAL A 102 5.26 13.72 -2.51
C VAL A 102 4.07 14.68 -2.52
N PHE A 103 3.37 14.82 -1.39
CA PHE A 103 2.25 15.75 -1.29
C PHE A 103 2.72 17.21 -1.27
N GLY A 104 3.90 17.49 -0.71
CA GLY A 104 4.55 18.79 -0.86
C GLY A 104 4.82 19.13 -2.34
N ILE A 105 5.32 18.17 -3.13
CA ILE A 105 5.54 18.36 -4.58
C ILE A 105 4.25 18.78 -5.31
N ARG A 106 3.10 18.22 -4.94
CA ARG A 106 1.80 18.59 -5.54
C ARG A 106 1.41 20.04 -5.27
N CYS A 107 1.83 20.60 -4.14
CA CYS A 107 1.52 21.99 -3.77
C CYS A 107 2.46 23.02 -4.42
N ASN A 108 3.64 22.61 -4.91
CA ASN A 108 4.64 23.51 -5.46
C ASN A 108 4.12 24.39 -6.60
N PHE A 109 3.48 23.76 -7.60
CA PHE A 109 3.01 24.48 -8.78
C PHE A 109 1.90 25.46 -8.45
N GLY A 110 0.98 25.07 -7.56
CA GLY A 110 -0.11 25.93 -7.09
C GLY A 110 0.40 27.18 -6.37
N ALA A 111 1.50 27.08 -5.63
CA ALA A 111 2.14 28.24 -4.99
C ALA A 111 2.96 29.09 -5.97
N ALA A 112 3.64 28.46 -6.94
CA ALA A 112 4.50 29.16 -7.89
C ALA A 112 3.72 29.90 -8.99
N LYS A 113 2.53 29.42 -9.39
CA LYS A 113 1.81 29.94 -10.56
C LYS A 113 1.53 31.44 -10.52
N VAL A 114 1.12 31.97 -9.36
CA VAL A 114 0.80 33.40 -9.20
C VAL A 114 2.05 34.24 -9.45
N ARG A 115 3.18 33.82 -8.87
CA ARG A 115 4.47 34.49 -9.05
C ARG A 115 5.00 34.41 -10.49
N MET A 116 4.62 33.36 -11.23
CA MET A 116 5.08 33.12 -12.60
C MET A 116 4.30 33.93 -13.65
N THR A 117 3.00 34.14 -13.45
CA THR A 117 2.10 34.71 -14.47
C THR A 117 1.60 36.13 -14.18
N GLU A 118 1.84 36.65 -12.98
CA GLU A 118 1.40 37.99 -12.57
C GLU A 118 2.60 38.85 -12.13
N ASN A 119 2.44 40.17 -12.20
CA ASN A 119 3.42 41.09 -11.63
C ASN A 119 3.35 41.02 -10.11
N PHE A 120 4.48 40.83 -9.46
CA PHE A 120 4.55 40.55 -8.03
C PHE A 120 5.59 41.46 -7.37
N THR A 121 5.20 42.12 -6.27
CA THR A 121 6.12 42.85 -5.41
C THR A 121 6.56 41.94 -4.28
N ASP A 122 7.86 41.72 -4.15
CA ASP A 122 8.41 40.85 -3.12
C ASP A 122 8.32 41.47 -1.72
N PRO A 123 8.52 40.68 -0.64
CA PRO A 123 8.53 41.20 0.73
C PRO A 123 9.61 42.26 1.00
N TRP A 124 10.56 42.45 0.08
CA TRP A 124 11.60 43.48 0.15
C TRP A 124 11.25 44.74 -0.67
N GLY A 125 10.05 44.82 -1.23
CA GLY A 125 9.55 45.97 -1.99
C GLY A 125 10.06 46.05 -3.43
N LYS A 126 10.68 44.99 -3.96
CA LYS A 126 11.13 44.94 -5.35
C LYS A 126 10.04 44.36 -6.23
N GLU A 127 9.68 45.11 -7.27
CA GLU A 127 8.74 44.66 -8.30
C GLU A 127 9.41 43.70 -9.27
N HIS A 128 8.79 42.54 -9.44
CA HIS A 128 9.15 41.54 -10.44
C HIS A 128 8.05 41.49 -11.49
N LYS A 129 8.45 41.61 -12.76
CA LYS A 129 7.53 41.41 -13.89
C LYS A 129 7.20 39.93 -14.04
N MET A 130 6.04 39.62 -14.61
CA MET A 130 5.68 38.24 -14.97
C MET A 130 6.78 37.58 -15.82
N ASP A 131 7.10 36.33 -15.48
CA ASP A 131 8.13 35.55 -16.15
C ASP A 131 7.56 34.79 -17.38
N PHE A 132 6.28 34.42 -17.33
CA PHE A 132 5.62 33.60 -18.36
C PHE A 132 4.25 34.15 -18.77
N HIS A 133 4.02 34.27 -20.08
CA HIS A 133 2.73 34.69 -20.65
C HIS A 133 1.77 33.49 -20.84
N TRP A 134 1.36 32.84 -19.75
CA TRP A 134 0.40 31.74 -19.80
C TRP A 134 -1.02 32.23 -19.47
N THR A 135 -2.00 31.81 -20.28
CA THR A 135 -3.41 32.11 -20.00
C THR A 135 -3.93 31.22 -18.87
N PRO A 136 -4.99 31.65 -18.16
CA PRO A 136 -5.63 30.83 -17.12
C PRO A 136 -6.05 29.43 -17.62
N SER A 137 -6.47 29.34 -18.88
CA SER A 137 -6.80 28.05 -19.53
C SER A 137 -5.59 27.13 -19.66
N VAL A 138 -4.41 27.67 -20.00
CA VAL A 138 -3.17 26.89 -20.09
C VAL A 138 -2.72 26.43 -18.70
N LEU A 139 -2.80 27.30 -17.68
CA LEU A 139 -2.51 26.92 -16.29
C LEU A 139 -3.41 25.77 -15.82
N GLY A 140 -4.72 25.84 -16.13
CA GLY A 140 -5.66 24.76 -15.83
C GLY A 140 -5.31 23.44 -16.53
N ILE A 141 -4.83 23.48 -17.78
CA ILE A 141 -4.34 22.28 -18.48
C ILE A 141 -3.10 21.70 -17.81
N ILE A 142 -2.14 22.55 -17.41
CA ILE A 142 -0.92 22.11 -16.72
C ILE A 142 -1.28 21.44 -15.38
N GLU A 143 -2.10 22.09 -14.53
CA GLU A 143 -2.51 21.54 -13.24
C GLU A 143 -3.32 20.25 -13.40
N GLY A 144 -4.24 20.21 -14.38
CA GLY A 144 -5.03 19.04 -14.70
C GLY A 144 -4.21 17.86 -15.25
N SER A 145 -3.09 18.13 -15.92
CA SER A 145 -2.30 17.10 -16.61
C SER A 145 -1.74 16.01 -15.68
N PHE A 146 -1.41 16.39 -14.44
CA PHE A 146 -1.00 15.47 -13.38
C PHE A 146 -2.04 14.37 -13.12
N PHE A 147 -3.32 14.74 -13.05
CA PHE A 147 -4.40 13.83 -12.69
C PHE A 147 -4.65 12.76 -13.76
N TYR A 148 -4.43 13.07 -15.04
CA TYR A 148 -4.54 12.06 -16.11
C TYR A 148 -3.49 10.96 -15.95
N GLY A 149 -2.23 11.32 -15.71
CA GLY A 149 -1.18 10.36 -15.42
C GLY A 149 -1.46 9.56 -14.14
N TYR A 150 -1.91 10.25 -13.09
CA TYR A 150 -2.24 9.62 -11.82
C TYR A 150 -3.35 8.57 -11.94
N LEU A 151 -4.42 8.88 -12.69
CA LEU A 151 -5.57 7.99 -12.89
C LEU A 151 -5.20 6.72 -13.66
N ILE A 152 -4.48 6.87 -14.77
CA ILE A 152 -4.11 5.74 -15.65
C ILE A 152 -3.30 4.70 -14.89
N THR A 153 -2.41 5.14 -13.99
CA THR A 153 -1.52 4.22 -13.27
C THR A 153 -2.16 3.55 -12.05
N GLN A 154 -3.34 3.93 -11.58
CA GLN A 154 -3.90 3.36 -10.33
C GLN A 154 -4.09 1.83 -10.39
N VAL A 155 -4.82 1.34 -11.39
CA VAL A 155 -5.11 -0.09 -11.54
C VAL A 155 -3.86 -0.88 -11.99
N PRO A 156 -3.13 -0.48 -13.06
CA PRO A 156 -1.89 -1.14 -13.44
C PRO A 156 -0.84 -1.12 -12.33
N GLY A 157 -0.74 0.00 -11.62
CA GLY A 157 0.15 0.20 -10.48
C GLY A 157 -0.14 -0.75 -9.33
N GLY A 158 -1.41 -0.99 -9.02
CA GLY A 158 -1.80 -2.00 -8.04
C GLY A 158 -1.40 -3.41 -8.43
N PHE A 159 -1.50 -3.76 -9.72
CA PHE A 159 -1.03 -5.05 -10.22
C PHE A 159 0.50 -5.18 -10.20
N ILE A 160 1.23 -4.13 -10.60
CA ILE A 160 2.69 -4.09 -10.54
C ILE A 160 3.17 -4.20 -9.08
N ALA A 161 2.54 -3.47 -8.14
CA ALA A 161 2.84 -3.54 -6.71
C ALA A 161 2.55 -4.92 -6.09
N ALA A 162 1.57 -5.66 -6.62
CA ALA A 162 1.27 -7.00 -6.16
C ALA A 162 2.26 -8.06 -6.71
N ARG A 163 2.89 -7.80 -7.86
CA ARG A 163 3.81 -8.72 -8.55
C ARG A 163 5.27 -8.47 -8.25
N PHE A 164 5.67 -7.21 -8.07
CA PHE A 164 7.05 -6.79 -7.86
C PHE A 164 7.27 -6.34 -6.40
N PRO A 165 8.54 -6.21 -5.97
CA PRO A 165 8.86 -5.74 -4.62
C PRO A 165 8.26 -4.36 -4.35
N ALA A 166 7.20 -4.32 -3.55
CA ALA A 166 6.40 -3.12 -3.33
C ALA A 166 7.21 -2.01 -2.62
N THR A 167 8.18 -2.37 -1.78
CA THR A 167 9.10 -1.43 -1.13
C THR A 167 9.99 -0.70 -2.14
N THR A 168 10.58 -1.43 -3.10
CA THR A 168 11.38 -0.82 -4.17
C THR A 168 10.52 0.04 -5.09
N LEU A 169 9.31 -0.42 -5.43
CA LEU A 169 8.38 0.32 -6.28
C LEU A 169 7.97 1.66 -5.63
N PHE A 170 7.66 1.66 -4.33
CA PHE A 170 7.35 2.88 -3.59
C PHE A 170 8.53 3.86 -3.58
N GLY A 171 9.75 3.37 -3.32
CA GLY A 171 10.95 4.21 -3.36
C GLY A 171 11.18 4.84 -4.73
N LEU A 172 11.14 4.02 -5.79
CA LEU A 172 11.31 4.48 -7.17
C LEU A 172 10.25 5.51 -7.57
N ALA A 173 8.99 5.32 -7.16
CA ALA A 173 7.92 6.27 -7.42
C ALA A 173 8.25 7.68 -6.90
N ILE A 174 8.73 7.75 -5.65
CA ILE A 174 9.08 9.02 -5.00
C ILE A 174 10.35 9.59 -5.64
N GLY A 175 11.40 8.77 -5.79
CA GLY A 175 12.66 9.19 -6.41
C GLY A 175 12.47 9.75 -7.81
N THR A 176 11.75 9.04 -8.69
CA THR A 176 11.45 9.51 -10.06
C THR A 176 10.65 10.80 -10.04
N THR A 177 9.63 10.90 -9.17
CA THR A 177 8.83 12.13 -9.03
C THR A 177 9.69 13.32 -8.62
N SER A 178 10.60 13.12 -7.66
CA SER A 178 11.50 14.17 -7.15
C SER A 178 12.53 14.60 -8.18
N MET A 179 13.09 13.66 -8.95
CA MET A 179 13.98 13.98 -10.07
C MET A 179 13.27 14.77 -11.16
N LEU A 180 12.05 14.38 -11.52
CA LEU A 180 11.20 15.12 -12.45
C LEU A 180 10.88 16.53 -11.92
N ASN A 181 10.70 16.67 -10.59
CA ASN A 181 10.45 17.97 -9.96
C ASN A 181 11.66 18.91 -10.05
N LEU A 182 12.90 18.39 -9.96
CA LEU A 182 14.11 19.18 -10.18
C LEU A 182 14.20 19.75 -11.61
N LEU A 183 13.66 19.02 -12.59
CA LEU A 183 13.64 19.44 -13.99
C LEU A 183 12.52 20.45 -14.29
N MET A 184 11.57 20.66 -13.38
CA MET A 184 10.41 21.51 -13.60
C MET A 184 10.78 22.96 -14.00
N PRO A 185 11.69 23.67 -13.29
CA PRO A 185 12.03 25.04 -13.67
C PRO A 185 12.64 25.14 -15.06
N VAL A 186 13.44 24.15 -15.47
CA VAL A 186 14.05 24.09 -16.81
C VAL A 186 12.98 23.88 -17.89
N ALA A 187 11.98 23.04 -17.60
CA ALA A 187 10.87 22.81 -18.51
C ALA A 187 10.01 24.06 -18.71
N CYS A 188 9.81 24.88 -17.66
CA CYS A 188 9.06 26.14 -17.78
C CYS A 188 9.68 27.08 -18.83
N TYR A 189 11.01 27.20 -18.90
CA TYR A 189 11.70 28.02 -19.89
C TYR A 189 11.62 27.48 -21.32
N THR A 190 11.43 26.17 -21.49
CA THR A 190 11.33 25.54 -22.82
C THR A 190 9.93 25.72 -23.42
N GLY A 191 8.90 25.74 -22.57
CA GLY A 191 7.51 25.97 -22.96
C GLY A 191 6.52 25.13 -22.17
N TYR A 192 5.25 25.51 -22.19
CA TYR A 192 4.19 24.86 -21.39
C TYR A 192 4.00 23.37 -21.75
N GLY A 193 4.26 22.97 -23.00
CA GLY A 193 4.18 21.57 -23.42
C GLY A 193 5.13 20.65 -22.66
N SER A 194 6.35 21.12 -22.39
CA SER A 194 7.33 20.38 -21.58
C SER A 194 6.88 20.23 -20.12
N VAL A 195 6.25 21.27 -19.57
CA VAL A 195 5.67 21.25 -18.22
C VAL A 195 4.55 20.21 -18.13
N VAL A 196 3.66 20.15 -19.13
CA VAL A 196 2.60 19.14 -19.23
C VAL A 196 3.19 17.73 -19.27
N VAL A 197 4.24 17.49 -20.06
CA VAL A 197 4.89 16.16 -20.12
C VAL A 197 5.47 15.78 -18.75
N ILE A 198 6.17 16.68 -18.06
CA ILE A 198 6.71 16.40 -16.72
C ILE A 198 5.59 16.11 -15.73
N GLN A 199 4.50 16.90 -15.73
CA GLN A 199 3.35 16.69 -14.85
C GLN A 199 2.67 15.34 -15.09
N VAL A 200 2.48 14.94 -16.36
CA VAL A 200 1.94 13.61 -16.69
C VAL A 200 2.86 12.50 -16.18
N LEU A 201 4.18 12.61 -16.38
CA LEU A 201 5.15 11.64 -15.88
C LEU A 201 5.20 11.58 -14.36
N GLN A 202 5.08 12.71 -13.66
CA GLN A 202 4.95 12.77 -12.21
C GLN A 202 3.65 12.08 -11.74
N GLY A 203 2.53 12.32 -12.43
CA GLY A 203 1.27 11.64 -12.17
C GLY A 203 1.41 10.13 -12.31
N LEU A 204 2.00 9.67 -13.42
CA LEU A 204 2.24 8.25 -13.68
C LEU A 204 3.11 7.62 -12.59
N ALA A 205 4.21 8.27 -12.18
CA ALA A 205 5.09 7.77 -11.13
C ALA A 205 4.40 7.76 -9.76
N GLN A 206 3.69 8.82 -9.38
CA GLN A 206 3.01 8.89 -8.09
C GLN A 206 1.81 7.94 -7.98
N GLY A 207 1.20 7.55 -9.10
CA GLY A 207 0.03 6.66 -9.13
C GLY A 207 0.26 5.31 -8.47
N VAL A 208 1.49 4.79 -8.49
CA VAL A 208 1.82 3.50 -7.84
C VAL A 208 2.04 3.59 -6.32
N ALA A 209 2.16 4.79 -5.74
CA ALA A 209 2.61 4.96 -4.36
C ALA A 209 1.65 4.35 -3.31
N PHE A 210 0.35 4.66 -3.39
CA PHE A 210 -0.67 4.13 -2.47
C PHE A 210 -0.81 2.59 -2.53
N PRO A 211 -0.91 1.98 -3.73
CA PRO A 211 -0.93 0.53 -3.86
C PRO A 211 0.34 -0.16 -3.35
N SER A 212 1.50 0.48 -3.53
CA SER A 212 2.79 -0.07 -3.10
C SER A 212 2.89 -0.15 -1.57
N VAL A 213 2.38 0.84 -0.85
CA VAL A 213 2.35 0.80 0.62
C VAL A 213 1.45 -0.32 1.15
N HIS A 214 0.33 -0.59 0.49
CA HIS A 214 -0.50 -1.75 0.84
C HIS A 214 0.20 -3.08 0.54
N GLY A 215 0.96 -3.14 -0.55
CA GLY A 215 1.79 -4.31 -0.88
C GLY A 215 2.90 -4.55 0.13
N MET A 216 3.46 -3.47 0.68
CA MET A 216 4.46 -3.52 1.75
C MET A 216 3.84 -4.01 3.07
N TRP A 217 2.69 -3.45 3.47
CA TRP A 217 2.03 -3.83 4.72
C TRP A 217 1.50 -5.25 4.74
N ARG A 218 1.25 -5.86 3.57
CA ARG A 218 0.96 -7.29 3.47
C ARG A 218 2.00 -8.16 4.16
N PHE A 219 3.29 -7.81 4.09
CA PHE A 219 4.38 -8.61 4.68
C PHE A 219 4.88 -8.08 6.03
N TRP A 220 4.77 -6.77 6.27
CA TRP A 220 5.37 -6.12 7.43
C TRP A 220 4.39 -5.83 8.58
N ALA A 221 3.07 -5.82 8.35
CA ALA A 221 2.09 -5.47 9.37
C ALA A 221 1.35 -6.70 9.92
N PRO A 222 1.57 -7.05 11.20
CA PRO A 222 0.72 -8.02 11.90
C PRO A 222 -0.76 -7.58 11.92
N PRO A 223 -1.74 -8.50 11.85
CA PRO A 223 -3.16 -8.15 11.73
C PRO A 223 -3.72 -7.19 12.80
N LEU A 224 -3.21 -7.27 14.03
CA LEU A 224 -3.65 -6.44 15.17
C LEU A 224 -2.98 -5.07 15.25
N GLU A 225 -1.91 -4.84 14.50
CA GLU A 225 -1.17 -3.56 14.49
C GLU A 225 -1.24 -2.85 13.13
N ARG A 226 -1.97 -3.46 12.20
CA ARG A 226 -2.06 -3.02 10.82
C ARG A 226 -2.67 -1.63 10.69
N THR A 227 -3.66 -1.30 11.53
CA THR A 227 -4.30 0.01 11.45
C THR A 227 -3.31 1.09 11.89
N LYS A 228 -2.61 0.89 13.01
CA LYS A 228 -1.60 1.80 13.54
C LYS A 228 -0.50 2.11 12.53
N LEU A 229 0.04 1.08 11.88
CA LEU A 229 1.12 1.23 10.90
C LEU A 229 0.62 1.96 9.66
N ALA A 230 -0.54 1.56 9.12
CA ALA A 230 -1.12 2.18 7.94
C ALA A 230 -1.46 3.67 8.18
N THR A 231 -2.14 4.00 9.29
CA THR A 231 -2.51 5.39 9.59
C THR A 231 -1.28 6.27 9.83
N THR A 232 -0.24 5.75 10.48
CA THR A 232 1.03 6.47 10.67
C THR A 232 1.67 6.83 9.32
N THR A 233 1.66 5.90 8.36
CA THR A 233 2.16 6.18 7.02
C THR A 233 1.29 7.15 6.24
N PHE A 234 -0.04 7.02 6.27
CA PHE A 234 -0.92 7.93 5.53
C PHE A 234 -0.99 9.33 6.12
N THR A 235 -0.71 9.51 7.41
CA THR A 235 -0.66 10.85 8.03
C THR A 235 0.34 11.76 7.32
N GLY A 236 1.42 11.20 6.76
CA GLY A 236 2.38 11.94 5.95
C GLY A 236 1.76 12.66 4.76
N SER A 237 0.71 12.10 4.13
CA SER A 237 0.01 12.76 3.02
C SER A 237 -0.70 14.06 3.44
N TYR A 238 -1.34 14.04 4.61
CA TYR A 238 -2.03 15.21 5.17
C TYR A 238 -1.02 16.24 5.70
N ALA A 239 0.01 15.78 6.41
CA ALA A 239 1.11 16.64 6.86
C ALA A 239 1.81 17.31 5.68
N GLY A 240 1.99 16.60 4.56
CA GLY A 240 2.55 17.13 3.33
C GLY A 240 1.74 18.26 2.73
N ALA A 241 0.40 18.17 2.76
CA ALA A 241 -0.45 19.28 2.28
C ALA A 241 -0.41 20.49 3.23
N VAL A 242 -0.47 20.24 4.56
CA VAL A 242 -0.46 21.29 5.59
C VAL A 242 0.84 22.08 5.61
N ILE A 243 1.98 21.37 5.54
CA ILE A 243 3.31 21.99 5.57
C ILE A 243 3.71 22.45 4.17
N GLY A 244 3.31 21.70 3.14
CA GLY A 244 3.76 21.88 1.77
C GLY A 244 3.33 23.20 1.15
N LEU A 245 2.07 23.57 1.32
CA LEU A 245 1.56 24.81 0.73
C LEU A 245 2.22 26.07 1.35
N PRO A 246 2.26 26.26 2.69
CA PRO A 246 2.94 27.41 3.28
C PRO A 246 4.44 27.43 3.01
N LEU A 247 5.11 26.28 3.08
CA LEU A 247 6.55 26.22 2.81
C LEU A 247 6.84 26.59 1.35
N SER A 248 6.05 26.09 0.40
CA SER A 248 6.20 26.44 -1.02
C SER A 248 5.93 27.92 -1.28
N ALA A 249 4.91 28.50 -0.63
CA ALA A 249 4.59 29.92 -0.72
C ALA A 249 5.73 30.79 -0.18
N LEU A 250 6.28 30.45 1.00
CA LEU A 250 7.43 31.17 1.57
C LEU A 250 8.65 31.08 0.66
N MET A 251 8.99 29.90 0.13
CA MET A 251 10.13 29.75 -0.77
C MET A 251 9.95 30.55 -2.07
N THR A 252 8.72 30.59 -2.59
CA THR A 252 8.35 31.34 -3.80
C THR A 252 8.45 32.85 -3.60
N SER A 253 7.96 33.35 -2.47
CA SER A 253 7.93 34.78 -2.15
C SER A 253 9.31 35.33 -1.77
N TYR A 254 10.11 34.55 -1.03
CA TYR A 254 11.40 35.01 -0.51
C TYR A 254 12.58 34.67 -1.43
N ILE A 255 12.61 33.50 -2.09
CA ILE A 255 13.82 33.09 -2.81
C ILE A 255 13.64 33.25 -4.32
N SER A 256 12.77 32.44 -4.90
CA SER A 256 12.41 32.48 -6.32
C SER A 256 11.23 31.54 -6.57
N TRP A 257 10.52 31.74 -7.67
CA TRP A 257 9.47 30.82 -8.10
C TRP A 257 9.96 29.37 -8.30
N GLY A 258 11.24 29.21 -8.67
CA GLY A 258 11.87 27.90 -8.87
C GLY A 258 12.29 27.20 -7.57
N ALA A 259 12.42 27.92 -6.46
CA ALA A 259 13.06 27.42 -5.23
C ALA A 259 12.34 26.22 -4.60
N ALA A 260 10.99 26.25 -4.58
CA ALA A 260 10.19 25.16 -4.04
C ALA A 260 10.43 23.84 -4.82
N PHE A 261 10.56 23.93 -6.15
CA PHE A 261 10.82 22.75 -7.00
C PHE A 261 12.18 22.12 -6.68
N TYR A 262 13.21 22.95 -6.51
CA TYR A 262 14.55 22.48 -6.15
C TYR A 262 14.61 21.86 -4.75
N LEU A 263 13.96 22.49 -3.76
CA LEU A 263 13.94 22.00 -2.37
C LEU A 263 13.30 20.61 -2.28
N TYR A 264 12.06 20.46 -2.74
CA TYR A 264 11.36 19.18 -2.68
C TYR A 264 11.99 18.11 -3.57
N GLY A 265 12.56 18.51 -4.70
CA GLY A 265 13.28 17.61 -5.58
C GLY A 265 14.57 17.06 -4.94
N ALA A 266 15.36 17.92 -4.27
CA ALA A 266 16.56 17.53 -3.56
C ALA A 266 16.24 16.67 -2.33
N CYS A 267 15.29 17.11 -1.49
CA CYS A 267 14.86 16.38 -0.30
C CYS A 267 14.34 14.98 -0.65
N GLY A 268 13.53 14.85 -1.70
CA GLY A 268 13.02 13.55 -2.13
C GLY A 268 14.07 12.64 -2.78
N THR A 269 15.05 13.22 -3.47
CA THR A 269 16.20 12.44 -4.00
C THR A 269 17.06 11.89 -2.87
N VAL A 270 17.39 12.72 -1.87
CA VAL A 270 18.14 12.29 -0.67
C VAL A 270 17.34 11.24 0.10
N TRP A 271 16.04 11.47 0.31
CA TRP A 271 15.15 10.50 0.94
C TRP A 271 15.11 9.17 0.19
N PHE A 272 15.09 9.18 -1.14
CA PHE A 272 15.11 7.96 -1.95
C PHE A 272 16.39 7.14 -1.73
N LEU A 273 17.55 7.80 -1.62
CA LEU A 273 18.80 7.12 -1.29
C LEU A 273 18.70 6.43 0.08
N PHE A 274 18.25 7.14 1.11
CA PHE A 274 18.03 6.55 2.44
C PHE A 274 17.03 5.38 2.39
N TRP A 275 15.89 5.55 1.72
CA TRP A 275 14.89 4.51 1.54
C TRP A 275 15.46 3.26 0.89
N TYR A 276 16.21 3.42 -0.19
CA TYR A 276 16.78 2.32 -0.95
C TYR A 276 17.73 1.46 -0.11
N PHE A 277 18.56 2.09 0.73
CA PHE A 277 19.52 1.40 1.59
C PHE A 277 18.91 0.82 2.87
N MET A 278 17.86 1.44 3.41
CA MET A 278 17.27 1.03 4.70
C MET A 278 16.12 0.02 4.56
N THR A 279 15.45 -0.05 3.41
CA THR A 279 14.23 -0.85 3.28
C THR A 279 14.44 -2.15 2.52
N PHE A 280 13.71 -3.18 2.97
CA PHE A 280 13.75 -4.54 2.43
C PHE A 280 12.34 -5.07 2.23
N GLU A 281 12.12 -5.91 1.23
CA GLU A 281 10.79 -6.39 0.84
C GLU A 281 10.13 -7.24 1.92
N LYS A 282 10.88 -8.18 2.51
CA LYS A 282 10.38 -9.13 3.51
C LYS A 282 11.19 -9.05 4.81
N PRO A 283 10.57 -9.32 5.96
CA PRO A 283 11.28 -9.41 7.25
C PRO A 283 12.41 -10.45 7.19
N SER A 284 12.20 -11.56 6.49
CA SER A 284 13.17 -12.67 6.37
C SER A 284 14.49 -12.30 5.68
N ILE A 285 14.45 -11.30 4.79
CA ILE A 285 15.60 -10.84 4.01
C ILE A 285 16.35 -9.73 4.77
N HIS A 286 15.69 -9.10 5.75
CA HIS A 286 16.23 -7.96 6.47
C HIS A 286 17.47 -8.39 7.30
N PRO A 287 18.63 -7.76 7.10
CA PRO A 287 19.89 -8.21 7.70
C PRO A 287 19.94 -8.02 9.22
N THR A 288 19.34 -6.93 9.71
CA THR A 288 19.53 -6.48 11.09
C THR A 288 18.24 -6.42 11.90
N ILE A 289 17.24 -7.20 11.47
CA ILE A 289 16.00 -7.34 12.24
C ILE A 289 16.27 -8.24 13.45
N SER A 290 15.68 -7.92 14.60
CA SER A 290 15.72 -8.83 15.76
C SER A 290 14.95 -10.10 15.46
N ASP A 291 15.50 -11.26 15.82
CA ASP A 291 14.84 -12.55 15.60
C ASP A 291 13.47 -12.63 16.31
N ALA A 292 13.33 -11.97 17.47
CA ALA A 292 12.05 -11.88 18.18
C ALA A 292 10.98 -11.11 17.38
N GLU A 293 11.35 -9.98 16.76
CA GLU A 293 10.45 -9.19 15.92
C GLU A 293 10.08 -9.96 14.64
N ARG A 294 11.05 -10.63 14.03
CA ARG A 294 10.84 -11.45 12.83
C ARG A 294 9.86 -12.59 13.10
N LEU A 295 10.08 -13.38 14.15
CA LEU A 295 9.20 -14.48 14.53
C LEU A 295 7.79 -13.99 14.86
N LEU A 296 7.66 -12.83 15.51
CA LEU A 296 6.35 -12.21 15.76
C LEU A 296 5.63 -11.89 14.45
N ILE A 297 6.31 -11.33 13.46
CA ILE A 297 5.67 -10.99 12.18
C ILE A 297 5.33 -12.25 11.39
N GLU A 298 6.28 -13.16 11.20
CA GLU A 298 6.10 -14.37 10.38
C GLU A 298 5.02 -15.29 10.98
N SER A 299 4.98 -15.45 12.31
CA SER A 299 3.95 -16.26 12.97
C SER A 299 2.55 -15.65 12.90
N LYS A 300 2.42 -14.32 12.92
CA LYS A 300 1.12 -13.62 12.94
C LYS A 300 0.58 -13.30 11.54
N VAL A 301 1.45 -13.09 10.55
CA VAL A 301 1.06 -12.87 9.15
C VAL A 301 0.72 -14.19 8.46
N GLY A 302 1.36 -15.29 8.88
CA GLY A 302 1.17 -16.62 8.31
C GLY A 302 1.90 -16.82 6.96
N VAL A 303 1.89 -18.07 6.47
CA VAL A 303 2.49 -18.43 5.18
C VAL A 303 1.61 -17.88 4.05
N THR A 304 1.84 -16.61 3.70
CA THR A 304 1.23 -16.04 2.50
C THR A 304 1.81 -16.76 1.28
N SER A 305 0.97 -17.45 0.50
CA SER A 305 1.35 -18.16 -0.73
C SER A 305 2.34 -17.35 -1.56
N SER A 306 3.52 -17.93 -1.80
CA SER A 306 4.67 -17.36 -2.53
C SER A 306 4.50 -17.45 -4.04
N LEU A 307 3.38 -18.01 -4.53
CA LEU A 307 3.14 -18.18 -5.95
C LEU A 307 3.12 -16.82 -6.67
N PRO A 308 3.89 -16.70 -7.78
CA PRO A 308 3.96 -15.46 -8.53
C PRO A 308 2.57 -15.09 -9.06
N LEU A 309 2.12 -13.88 -8.75
CA LEU A 309 0.87 -13.34 -9.24
C LEU A 309 0.98 -13.12 -10.76
N LYS A 310 0.27 -13.97 -11.52
CA LYS A 310 0.02 -13.79 -12.95
C LYS A 310 -1.35 -13.14 -13.13
N PHE A 311 -1.50 -12.33 -14.18
CA PHE A 311 -2.78 -11.66 -14.49
C PHE A 311 -3.92 -12.65 -14.68
N THR A 312 -3.62 -13.83 -15.25
CA THR A 312 -4.53 -14.96 -15.46
C THR A 312 -4.98 -15.64 -14.18
N ASN A 313 -4.19 -15.55 -13.11
CA ASN A 313 -4.45 -16.24 -11.85
C ASN A 313 -5.18 -15.34 -10.83
N VAL A 314 -5.50 -14.09 -11.21
CA VAL A 314 -6.28 -13.17 -10.37
C VAL A 314 -7.77 -13.46 -10.60
N PRO A 315 -8.56 -13.71 -9.54
CA PRO A 315 -9.99 -14.00 -9.66
C PRO A 315 -10.81 -12.71 -9.90
N TRP A 316 -10.61 -12.08 -11.07
CA TRP A 316 -11.23 -10.79 -11.43
C TRP A 316 -12.74 -10.80 -11.29
N LYS A 317 -13.41 -11.87 -11.74
CA LYS A 317 -14.86 -12.00 -11.64
C LYS A 317 -15.31 -11.94 -10.17
N CYS A 318 -14.69 -12.71 -9.28
CA CYS A 318 -15.03 -12.75 -7.86
C CYS A 318 -14.76 -11.40 -7.17
N ILE A 319 -13.65 -10.73 -7.51
CA ILE A 319 -13.31 -9.41 -6.99
C ILE A 319 -14.37 -8.39 -7.42
N LEU A 320 -14.72 -8.34 -8.71
CA LEU A 320 -15.67 -7.37 -9.27
C LEU A 320 -17.12 -7.65 -8.87
N THR A 321 -17.47 -8.88 -8.50
CA THR A 321 -18.82 -9.22 -8.00
C THR A 321 -18.94 -9.15 -6.48
N SER A 322 -17.84 -8.92 -5.74
CA SER A 322 -17.85 -8.93 -4.28
C SER A 322 -18.48 -7.66 -3.71
N LYS A 323 -19.54 -7.83 -2.90
CA LYS A 323 -20.23 -6.72 -2.23
C LYS A 323 -19.31 -5.95 -1.27
N CYS A 324 -18.40 -6.65 -0.58
CA CYS A 324 -17.43 -6.04 0.33
C CYS A 324 -16.43 -5.14 -0.41
N VAL A 325 -16.00 -5.53 -1.61
CA VAL A 325 -15.12 -4.72 -2.45
C VAL A 325 -15.84 -3.44 -2.87
N TRP A 326 -17.07 -3.55 -3.39
CA TRP A 326 -17.88 -2.39 -3.74
C TRP A 326 -18.14 -1.45 -2.57
N ALA A 327 -18.35 -1.99 -1.36
CA ALA A 327 -18.52 -1.16 -0.16
C ALA A 327 -17.30 -0.24 0.05
N ILE A 328 -16.08 -0.77 -0.07
CA ILE A 328 -14.85 0.00 0.07
C ILE A 328 -14.68 1.02 -1.07
N LEU A 329 -14.99 0.61 -2.31
CA LEU A 329 -14.92 1.49 -3.49
C LEU A 329 -15.85 2.71 -3.34
N VAL A 330 -17.11 2.47 -2.95
CA VAL A 330 -18.10 3.53 -2.71
C VAL A 330 -17.66 4.43 -1.55
N ALA A 331 -17.16 3.86 -0.45
CA ALA A 331 -16.65 4.64 0.67
C ALA A 331 -15.50 5.55 0.25
N ASN A 332 -14.56 5.06 -0.56
CA ASN A 332 -13.45 5.87 -1.05
C ASN A 332 -13.91 6.94 -2.05
N PHE A 333 -14.90 6.66 -2.91
CA PHE A 333 -15.52 7.66 -3.78
C PHE A 333 -16.14 8.80 -2.97
N CYS A 334 -16.98 8.50 -1.97
CA CYS A 334 -17.61 9.50 -1.11
C CYS A 334 -16.57 10.34 -0.38
N ARG A 335 -15.53 9.71 0.15
CA ARG A 335 -14.42 10.41 0.79
C ARG A 335 -13.72 11.36 -0.17
N SER A 336 -13.29 10.85 -1.32
CA SER A 336 -12.52 11.64 -2.27
C SER A 336 -13.33 12.84 -2.73
N TRP A 337 -14.63 12.67 -2.98
CA TRP A 337 -15.54 13.77 -3.31
C TRP A 337 -15.40 14.94 -2.33
N THR A 338 -15.58 14.70 -1.03
CA THR A 338 -15.52 15.78 -0.04
C THR A 338 -14.10 16.24 0.27
N PHE A 339 -13.13 15.34 0.25
CA PHE A 339 -11.74 15.73 0.41
C PHE A 339 -11.32 16.75 -0.66
N TYR A 340 -11.66 16.52 -1.93
CA TYR A 340 -11.38 17.46 -3.01
C TYR A 340 -12.26 18.71 -2.95
N LEU A 341 -13.54 18.58 -2.58
CA LEU A 341 -14.43 19.73 -2.37
C LEU A 341 -13.80 20.71 -1.38
N LEU A 342 -13.42 20.24 -0.20
CA LEU A 342 -12.86 21.08 0.84
C LEU A 342 -11.44 21.55 0.46
N LEU A 343 -10.61 20.71 -0.13
CA LEU A 343 -9.25 21.13 -0.52
C LEU A 343 -9.25 22.27 -1.55
N ILE A 344 -10.16 22.25 -2.52
CA ILE A 344 -10.17 23.21 -3.64
C ILE A 344 -11.04 24.42 -3.34
N HIS A 345 -12.22 24.21 -2.74
CA HIS A 345 -13.25 25.23 -2.63
C HIS A 345 -13.40 25.82 -1.23
N GLN A 346 -12.64 25.35 -0.23
CA GLN A 346 -12.73 25.89 1.13
C GLN A 346 -12.37 27.38 1.21
N LEU A 347 -11.30 27.82 0.53
CA LEU A 347 -10.92 29.23 0.52
C LEU A 347 -11.99 30.10 -0.16
N ALA A 348 -12.51 29.64 -1.29
CA ALA A 348 -13.60 30.33 -2.01
C ALA A 348 -14.86 30.43 -1.14
N TYR A 349 -15.23 29.36 -0.42
CA TYR A 349 -16.37 29.40 0.51
C TYR A 349 -16.17 30.41 1.64
N MET A 350 -14.96 30.50 2.21
CA MET A 350 -14.64 31.48 3.27
C MET A 350 -14.71 32.93 2.78
N GLU A 351 -14.32 33.17 1.54
CA GLU A 351 -14.35 34.50 0.92
C GLU A 351 -15.77 34.89 0.49
N GLU A 352 -16.42 34.04 -0.31
CA GLU A 352 -17.71 34.36 -0.95
C GLU A 352 -18.89 34.32 0.02
N VAL A 353 -18.91 33.37 0.97
CA VAL A 353 -20.06 33.16 1.88
C VAL A 353 -19.81 33.73 3.27
N LEU A 354 -18.59 33.55 3.80
CA LEU A 354 -18.27 34.00 5.17
C LEU A 354 -17.68 35.42 5.21
N HIS A 355 -17.41 36.02 4.06
CA HIS A 355 -16.82 37.36 3.90
C HIS A 355 -15.56 37.57 4.75
N MET A 356 -14.72 36.53 4.85
CA MET A 356 -13.48 36.57 5.61
C MET A 356 -12.33 37.10 4.76
N GLU A 357 -11.56 38.07 5.28
CA GLU A 357 -10.37 38.59 4.59
C GLU A 357 -9.30 37.49 4.43
N ILE A 358 -8.94 37.19 3.18
CA ILE A 358 -8.05 36.09 2.79
C ILE A 358 -6.67 36.19 3.48
N HIS A 359 -6.16 37.41 3.68
CA HIS A 359 -4.81 37.67 4.21
C HIS A 359 -4.60 37.13 5.65
N ASN A 360 -5.63 37.17 6.50
CA ASN A 360 -5.59 36.61 7.85
C ASN A 360 -6.18 35.19 7.93
N SER A 361 -6.81 34.72 6.85
CA SER A 361 -7.57 33.46 6.82
C SER A 361 -6.73 32.25 6.41
N GLY A 362 -5.49 32.43 5.92
CA GLY A 362 -4.61 31.32 5.55
C GLY A 362 -4.27 30.36 6.70
N PHE A 363 -4.00 30.89 7.90
CA PHE A 363 -3.79 30.07 9.10
C PHE A 363 -5.07 29.35 9.53
N LEU A 364 -6.21 30.04 9.43
CA LEU A 364 -7.50 29.46 9.79
C LEU A 364 -7.88 28.34 8.81
N ALA A 365 -7.59 28.51 7.53
CA ALA A 365 -7.84 27.50 6.50
C ALA A 365 -6.96 26.24 6.65
N ALA A 366 -5.79 26.34 7.29
CA ALA A 366 -4.96 25.18 7.59
C ALA A 366 -5.50 24.33 8.77
N LEU A 367 -6.32 24.91 9.65
CA LEU A 367 -6.77 24.28 10.89
C LEU A 367 -7.54 22.96 10.67
N PRO A 368 -8.52 22.85 9.74
CA PRO A 368 -9.24 21.59 9.52
C PRO A 368 -8.30 20.44 9.13
N HIS A 369 -7.29 20.72 8.30
CA HIS A 369 -6.33 19.71 7.85
C HIS A 369 -5.34 19.30 8.95
N VAL A 370 -4.96 20.22 9.83
CA VAL A 370 -4.14 19.89 11.01
C VAL A 370 -4.91 18.97 11.95
N VAL A 371 -6.17 19.31 12.25
CA VAL A 371 -7.04 18.48 13.09
C VAL A 371 -7.23 17.10 12.46
N MET A 372 -7.46 17.04 11.14
CA MET A 372 -7.55 15.78 10.40
C MET A 372 -6.31 14.89 10.60
N ALA A 373 -5.11 15.45 10.47
CA ALA A 373 -3.87 14.69 10.63
C ALA A 373 -3.74 14.08 12.04
N VAL A 374 -4.12 14.83 13.08
CA VAL A 374 -4.15 14.34 14.46
C VAL A 374 -5.20 13.25 14.62
N MET A 375 -6.41 13.47 14.11
CA MET A 375 -7.53 12.53 14.24
C MET A 375 -7.31 11.21 13.49
N VAL A 376 -6.58 11.23 12.36
CA VAL A 376 -6.16 9.99 11.65
C VAL A 376 -5.24 9.14 12.54
N LEU A 377 -4.27 9.76 13.22
CA LEU A 377 -3.38 9.04 14.13
C LEU A 377 -4.14 8.48 15.33
N VAL A 378 -4.94 9.32 16.00
CA VAL A 378 -5.77 8.92 17.15
C VAL A 378 -6.72 7.79 16.76
N GLY A 379 -7.38 7.91 15.61
CA GLY A 379 -8.28 6.91 15.09
C GLY A 379 -7.60 5.57 14.84
N GLY A 380 -6.37 5.58 14.32
CA GLY A 380 -5.60 4.36 14.08
C GLY A 380 -5.21 3.64 15.37
N GLN A 381 -4.73 4.40 16.36
CA GLN A 381 -4.37 3.87 17.67
C GLN A 381 -5.60 3.30 18.40
N LEU A 382 -6.71 4.03 18.38
CA LEU A 382 -7.96 3.62 19.03
C LEU A 382 -8.57 2.38 18.37
N ALA A 383 -8.59 2.32 17.03
CA ALA A 383 -9.12 1.18 16.30
C ALA A 383 -8.39 -0.12 16.64
N ASP A 384 -7.06 -0.09 16.69
CA ASP A 384 -6.29 -1.28 17.06
C ASP A 384 -6.32 -1.54 18.58
N TYR A 385 -6.45 -0.53 19.44
CA TYR A 385 -6.68 -0.75 20.88
C TYR A 385 -7.98 -1.54 21.14
N LEU A 386 -9.07 -1.15 20.49
CA LEU A 386 -10.36 -1.84 20.61
C LEU A 386 -10.30 -3.29 20.10
N ARG A 387 -9.47 -3.56 19.09
CA ARG A 387 -9.24 -4.90 18.53
C ARG A 387 -8.30 -5.73 19.41
N SER A 388 -7.19 -5.17 19.87
CA SER A 388 -6.18 -5.90 20.65
C SER A 388 -6.68 -6.30 22.04
N HIS A 389 -7.60 -5.52 22.61
CA HIS A 389 -8.28 -5.85 23.87
C HIS A 389 -9.55 -6.70 23.68
N ASN A 390 -9.83 -7.19 22.46
CA ASN A 390 -11.00 -8.00 22.12
C ASN A 390 -12.35 -7.35 22.52
N ILE A 391 -12.42 -6.02 22.55
CA ILE A 391 -13.65 -5.28 22.89
C ILE A 391 -14.64 -5.34 21.72
N LEU A 392 -14.12 -5.20 20.49
CA LEU A 392 -14.92 -5.20 19.27
C LEU A 392 -14.27 -6.07 18.18
N SER A 393 -15.10 -6.72 17.36
CA SER A 393 -14.64 -7.47 16.18
C SER A 393 -14.03 -6.53 15.13
N THR A 394 -13.17 -7.06 14.24
CA THR A 394 -12.59 -6.27 13.14
C THR A 394 -13.69 -5.61 12.29
N THR A 395 -14.73 -6.35 11.90
CA THR A 395 -15.86 -5.82 11.13
C THR A 395 -16.57 -4.69 11.87
N THR A 396 -16.85 -4.87 13.16
CA THR A 396 -17.52 -3.84 13.96
C THR A 396 -16.68 -2.58 14.09
N VAL A 397 -15.36 -2.71 14.31
CA VAL A 397 -14.44 -1.56 14.33
C VAL A 397 -14.40 -0.86 12.98
N ARG A 398 -14.27 -1.60 11.87
CA ARG A 398 -14.26 -0.98 10.53
C ARG A 398 -15.56 -0.23 10.23
N LYS A 399 -16.72 -0.79 10.63
CA LYS A 399 -18.02 -0.14 10.47
C LYS A 399 -18.17 1.07 11.38
N LEU A 400 -17.80 0.97 12.65
CA LEU A 400 -17.90 2.06 13.63
C LEU A 400 -17.08 3.28 13.20
N PHE A 401 -15.80 3.07 12.88
CA PHE A 401 -14.91 4.19 12.52
C PHE A 401 -15.29 4.81 11.17
N ASN A 402 -15.70 4.00 10.19
CA ASN A 402 -16.11 4.54 8.89
C ASN A 402 -17.47 5.23 8.96
N CYS A 403 -18.51 4.56 9.47
CA CYS A 403 -19.86 5.11 9.53
C CYS A 403 -19.96 6.25 10.55
N GLY A 404 -19.26 6.15 11.68
CA GLY A 404 -19.17 7.22 12.68
C GLY A 404 -18.42 8.44 12.14
N GLY A 405 -17.24 8.25 11.53
CA GLY A 405 -16.45 9.34 10.95
C GLY A 405 -17.18 10.08 9.83
N PHE A 406 -17.61 9.35 8.79
CA PHE A 406 -18.35 9.94 7.66
C PHE A 406 -19.76 10.40 8.01
N GLY A 407 -20.43 9.75 8.97
CA GLY A 407 -21.74 10.20 9.44
C GLY A 407 -21.67 11.54 10.16
N LEU A 408 -20.67 11.73 11.02
CA LEU A 408 -20.43 13.01 11.68
C LEU A 408 -19.97 14.07 10.68
N GLU A 409 -19.06 13.73 9.75
CA GLU A 409 -18.65 14.61 8.66
C GLU A 409 -19.86 15.10 7.85
N GLY A 410 -20.70 14.19 7.36
CA GLY A 410 -21.92 14.52 6.62
C GLY A 410 -22.88 15.40 7.42
N LEU A 411 -23.07 15.10 8.71
CA LEU A 411 -23.92 15.90 9.60
C LEU A 411 -23.39 17.34 9.74
N PHE A 412 -22.09 17.51 10.04
CA PHE A 412 -21.51 18.84 10.21
C PHE A 412 -21.44 19.63 8.90
N LEU A 413 -21.31 18.98 7.73
CA LEU A 413 -21.43 19.65 6.44
C LEU A 413 -22.85 20.17 6.18
N ILE A 414 -23.88 19.39 6.51
CA ILE A 414 -25.28 19.84 6.41
C ILE A 414 -25.53 21.02 7.35
N ILE A 415 -25.03 20.95 8.60
CA ILE A 415 -25.14 22.07 9.54
C ILE A 415 -24.41 23.30 8.97
N CYS A 416 -23.20 23.14 8.44
CA CYS A 416 -22.42 24.22 7.85
C CYS A 416 -23.15 24.92 6.70
N ALA A 417 -23.95 24.20 5.91
CA ALA A 417 -24.73 24.78 4.81
C ALA A 417 -25.70 25.88 5.28
N TYR A 418 -26.26 25.73 6.49
CA TYR A 418 -27.24 26.68 7.03
C TYR A 418 -26.63 27.73 7.96
N VAL A 419 -25.38 27.55 8.40
CA VAL A 419 -24.73 28.46 9.34
C VAL A 419 -24.12 29.65 8.59
N ARG A 420 -24.63 30.85 8.88
CA ARG A 420 -24.13 32.12 8.31
C ARG A 420 -23.09 32.81 9.16
N ASN A 421 -22.98 32.46 10.45
CA ASN A 421 -21.99 33.06 11.32
C ASN A 421 -20.59 32.47 11.03
N PRO A 422 -19.58 33.29 10.67
CA PRO A 422 -18.27 32.78 10.27
C PRO A 422 -17.58 31.92 11.31
N ARG A 423 -17.72 32.25 12.61
CA ARG A 423 -17.10 31.48 13.70
C ARG A 423 -17.70 30.08 13.78
N TRP A 424 -19.03 30.00 13.76
CA TRP A 424 -19.74 28.72 13.84
C TRP A 424 -19.57 27.88 12.57
N ALA A 425 -19.56 28.50 11.38
CA ALA A 425 -19.29 27.81 10.13
C ALA A 425 -17.88 27.19 10.14
N MET A 426 -16.89 27.95 10.60
CA MET A 426 -15.53 27.45 10.75
C MET A 426 -15.44 26.30 11.74
N THR A 427 -16.09 26.40 12.91
CA THR A 427 -16.14 25.30 13.87
C THR A 427 -16.77 24.04 13.25
N CYS A 428 -17.85 24.19 12.49
CA CYS A 428 -18.48 23.06 11.80
C CYS A 428 -17.54 22.43 10.77
N LEU A 429 -16.82 23.23 9.98
CA LEU A 429 -15.84 22.74 9.02
C LEU A 429 -14.68 21.99 9.71
N VAL A 430 -14.13 22.54 10.79
CA VAL A 430 -13.05 21.88 11.55
C VAL A 430 -13.52 20.55 12.11
N LEU A 431 -14.73 20.50 12.69
CA LEU A 431 -15.31 19.27 13.22
C LEU A 431 -15.58 18.25 12.10
N ALA A 432 -16.15 18.69 10.97
CA ALA A 432 -16.43 17.81 9.82
C ALA A 432 -15.16 17.11 9.32
N VAL A 433 -14.11 17.89 9.03
CA VAL A 433 -12.83 17.35 8.54
C VAL A 433 -12.12 16.54 9.62
N GLY A 434 -12.20 16.97 10.88
CA GLY A 434 -11.63 16.24 12.00
C GLY A 434 -12.23 14.83 12.15
N PHE A 435 -13.56 14.72 12.12
CA PHE A 435 -14.24 13.41 12.19
C PHE A 435 -14.00 12.55 10.94
N SER A 436 -13.81 13.16 9.75
CA SER A 436 -13.37 12.47 8.54
C SER A 436 -12.04 11.72 8.72
N GLY A 437 -11.19 12.18 9.65
CA GLY A 437 -9.94 11.53 10.01
C GLY A 437 -10.14 10.10 10.53
N PHE A 438 -11.19 9.84 11.31
CA PHE A 438 -11.49 8.50 11.82
C PHE A 438 -11.83 7.49 10.73
N ALA A 439 -12.42 7.95 9.63
CA ALA A 439 -12.81 7.08 8.53
C ALA A 439 -11.62 6.44 7.81
N ILE A 440 -10.43 7.06 7.83
CA ILE A 440 -9.19 6.45 7.32
C ILE A 440 -8.86 5.14 8.05
N SER A 441 -9.08 5.10 9.37
CA SER A 441 -8.89 3.89 10.17
C SER A 441 -9.98 2.84 9.91
N GLY A 442 -11.07 3.23 9.25
CA GLY A 442 -12.16 2.36 8.81
C GLY A 442 -11.87 1.72 7.46
N PHE A 443 -12.25 2.39 6.36
CA PHE A 443 -12.26 1.75 5.03
C PHE A 443 -10.85 1.57 4.43
N ASN A 444 -9.91 2.48 4.71
CA ASN A 444 -8.61 2.49 4.01
C ASN A 444 -7.80 1.23 4.33
N VAL A 445 -7.84 0.78 5.59
CA VAL A 445 -7.14 -0.45 6.04
C VAL A 445 -7.92 -1.72 5.67
N ASN A 446 -9.22 -1.60 5.38
CA ASN A 446 -10.09 -2.75 5.12
C ASN A 446 -9.65 -3.58 3.90
N HIS A 447 -8.98 -2.97 2.91
CA HIS A 447 -8.41 -3.68 1.76
C HIS A 447 -7.48 -4.84 2.17
N LEU A 448 -6.69 -4.63 3.22
CA LEU A 448 -5.76 -5.61 3.74
C LEU A 448 -6.48 -6.71 4.55
N ASP A 449 -7.61 -6.39 5.16
CA ASP A 449 -8.39 -7.33 5.99
C ASP A 449 -9.17 -8.31 5.11
N ILE A 450 -9.77 -7.84 4.02
CA ILE A 450 -10.57 -8.69 3.12
C ILE A 450 -9.74 -9.62 2.24
N ALA A 451 -8.58 -9.15 1.75
CA ALA A 451 -7.73 -9.93 0.85
C ALA A 451 -6.27 -9.44 0.87
N PRO A 452 -5.47 -9.85 1.87
CA PRO A 452 -4.08 -9.42 2.02
C PRO A 452 -3.23 -9.60 0.75
N ARG A 453 -3.42 -10.73 0.02
CA ARG A 453 -2.69 -11.04 -1.21
C ARG A 453 -2.97 -10.05 -2.35
N TYR A 454 -4.21 -9.59 -2.46
CA TYR A 454 -4.69 -8.72 -3.53
C TYR A 454 -4.84 -7.26 -3.08
N ALA A 455 -4.40 -6.91 -1.86
CA ALA A 455 -4.62 -5.61 -1.25
C ALA A 455 -4.13 -4.43 -2.10
N SER A 456 -2.98 -4.56 -2.78
CA SER A 456 -2.47 -3.54 -3.70
C SER A 456 -3.40 -3.30 -4.89
N ILE A 457 -3.96 -4.37 -5.47
CA ILE A 457 -4.89 -4.26 -6.62
C ILE A 457 -6.19 -3.58 -6.15
N LEU A 458 -6.71 -4.01 -5.01
CA LEU A 458 -7.94 -3.43 -4.44
C LEU A 458 -7.75 -1.96 -4.10
N MET A 459 -6.62 -1.58 -3.50
CA MET A 459 -6.28 -0.18 -3.23
C MET A 459 -6.15 0.62 -4.54
N GLY A 460 -5.51 0.07 -5.57
CA GLY A 460 -5.43 0.72 -6.88
C GLY A 460 -6.82 0.97 -7.51
N MET A 461 -7.71 -0.03 -7.48
CA MET A 461 -9.08 0.14 -7.96
C MET A 461 -9.86 1.19 -7.17
N SER A 462 -9.79 1.11 -5.84
CA SER A 462 -10.45 2.03 -4.93
C SER A 462 -9.96 3.47 -5.14
N ASN A 463 -8.64 3.68 -5.17
CA ASN A 463 -8.05 5.01 -5.35
C ASN A 463 -8.25 5.56 -6.77
N GLY A 464 -8.34 4.70 -7.79
CA GLY A 464 -8.77 5.08 -9.14
C GLY A 464 -10.17 5.69 -9.16
N LEU A 465 -11.13 5.03 -8.52
CA LEU A 465 -12.49 5.55 -8.41
C LEU A 465 -12.55 6.83 -7.57
N GLY A 466 -11.75 6.93 -6.51
CA GLY A 466 -11.62 8.15 -5.71
C GLY A 466 -11.05 9.33 -6.52
N THR A 467 -10.04 9.08 -7.36
CA THR A 467 -9.48 10.11 -8.25
C THR A 467 -10.52 10.63 -9.24
N PHE A 468 -11.37 9.74 -9.76
CA PHE A 468 -12.48 10.13 -10.65
C PHE A 468 -13.47 11.08 -9.96
N ALA A 469 -13.78 10.83 -8.67
CA ALA A 469 -14.58 11.76 -7.86
C ALA A 469 -13.93 13.14 -7.77
N GLY A 470 -12.60 13.18 -7.60
CA GLY A 470 -11.83 14.42 -7.54
C GLY A 470 -11.78 15.24 -8.82
N MET A 471 -11.94 14.60 -9.98
CA MET A 471 -12.04 15.29 -11.27
C MET A 471 -13.44 15.88 -11.49
N ILE A 472 -14.48 15.15 -11.07
CA ILE A 472 -15.88 15.56 -11.27
C ILE A 472 -16.32 16.62 -10.26
N CYS A 473 -15.89 16.50 -9.00
CA CYS A 473 -16.34 17.36 -7.91
C CYS A 473 -16.15 18.87 -8.19
N PRO A 474 -14.99 19.35 -8.68
CA PRO A 474 -14.81 20.77 -9.00
C PRO A 474 -15.73 21.24 -10.13
N MET A 475 -15.93 20.42 -11.17
CA MET A 475 -16.81 20.76 -12.30
C MET A 475 -18.27 20.92 -11.84
N VAL A 476 -18.72 20.03 -10.95
CA VAL A 476 -20.07 20.09 -10.39
C VAL A 476 -20.22 21.30 -9.47
N THR A 477 -19.23 21.54 -8.61
CA THR A 477 -19.23 22.66 -7.67
C THR A 477 -19.27 24.00 -8.41
N GLU A 478 -18.38 24.19 -9.39
CA GLU A 478 -18.32 25.42 -10.18
C GLU A 478 -19.62 25.69 -10.96
N ARG A 479 -20.26 24.65 -11.49
CA ARG A 479 -21.55 24.79 -12.17
C ARG A 479 -22.66 25.20 -11.22
N LEU A 480 -22.70 24.62 -10.02
CA LEU A 480 -23.71 24.92 -9.00
C LEU A 480 -23.55 26.33 -8.43
N THR A 481 -22.31 26.74 -8.12
CA THR A 481 -22.04 28.08 -7.56
C THR A 481 -22.28 29.18 -8.58
N LYS A 482 -21.94 28.98 -9.87
CA LYS A 482 -22.24 29.96 -10.93
C LYS A 482 -23.74 30.15 -11.21
N THR A 483 -24.54 29.10 -11.02
CA THR A 483 -25.98 29.14 -11.34
C THR A 483 -26.79 29.85 -10.25
N TYR A 484 -26.38 29.72 -8.99
CA TYR A 484 -27.20 30.10 -7.83
C TYR A 484 -26.50 31.04 -6.83
N HIS A 485 -25.27 31.49 -7.12
CA HIS A 485 -24.42 32.34 -6.26
C HIS A 485 -24.41 31.84 -4.79
N GLU A 486 -25.16 32.50 -3.88
CA GLU A 486 -25.17 32.16 -2.45
C GLU A 486 -25.91 30.85 -2.13
N SER A 487 -27.05 30.56 -2.76
CA SER A 487 -27.77 29.29 -2.55
C SER A 487 -27.11 28.11 -3.28
N GLY A 488 -26.16 28.39 -4.17
CA GLY A 488 -25.31 27.40 -4.81
C GLY A 488 -24.45 26.67 -3.79
N TRP A 489 -23.84 27.39 -2.85
CA TRP A 489 -23.00 26.81 -1.80
C TRP A 489 -23.77 25.92 -0.82
N GLU A 490 -25.01 26.30 -0.47
CA GLU A 490 -25.91 25.44 0.31
C GLU A 490 -26.14 24.11 -0.41
N THR A 491 -26.47 24.17 -1.70
CA THR A 491 -26.74 22.99 -2.53
C THR A 491 -25.51 22.08 -2.62
N VAL A 492 -24.31 22.66 -2.75
CA VAL A 492 -23.04 21.92 -2.80
C VAL A 492 -22.79 21.16 -1.50
N LEU A 493 -22.93 21.82 -0.35
CA LEU A 493 -22.71 21.21 0.96
C LEU A 493 -23.78 20.15 1.30
N LEU A 494 -25.04 20.40 0.95
CA LEU A 494 -26.12 19.42 1.08
C LEU A 494 -25.89 18.19 0.21
N THR A 495 -25.44 18.38 -1.03
CA THR A 495 -25.09 17.29 -1.94
C THR A 495 -23.94 16.46 -1.38
N ALA A 496 -22.90 17.10 -0.84
CA ALA A 496 -21.79 16.41 -0.17
C ALA A 496 -22.24 15.61 1.06
N GLY A 497 -23.17 16.15 1.86
CA GLY A 497 -23.81 15.43 2.96
C GLY A 497 -24.58 14.20 2.48
N LEU A 498 -25.41 14.34 1.45
CA LEU A 498 -26.20 13.24 0.89
C LEU A 498 -25.32 12.12 0.33
N ILE A 499 -24.24 12.46 -0.36
CA ILE A 499 -23.25 11.49 -0.87
C ILE A 499 -22.64 10.69 0.28
N HIS A 500 -22.31 11.34 1.41
CA HIS A 500 -21.82 10.65 2.60
C HIS A 500 -22.84 9.72 3.22
N PHE A 501 -24.06 10.19 3.46
CA PHE A 501 -25.12 9.35 4.05
C PHE A 501 -25.40 8.12 3.17
N THR A 502 -25.45 8.29 1.85
CA THR A 502 -25.60 7.17 0.92
C THR A 502 -24.41 6.21 1.00
N GLY A 503 -23.18 6.74 1.04
CA GLY A 503 -21.96 5.94 1.15
C GLY A 503 -21.86 5.14 2.44
N ILE A 504 -22.17 5.74 3.60
CA ILE A 504 -22.13 5.04 4.88
C ILE A 504 -23.25 4.01 5.01
N THR A 505 -24.44 4.26 4.46
CA THR A 505 -25.51 3.26 4.46
C THR A 505 -25.08 2.04 3.67
N PHE A 506 -24.51 2.24 2.47
CA PHE A 506 -24.00 1.15 1.65
C PHE A 506 -22.85 0.40 2.34
N TYR A 507 -21.89 1.12 2.93
CA TYR A 507 -20.78 0.52 3.65
C TYR A 507 -21.23 -0.22 4.92
N GLY A 508 -22.13 0.37 5.70
CA GLY A 508 -22.66 -0.22 6.93
C GLY A 508 -23.37 -1.54 6.69
N VAL A 509 -24.08 -1.67 5.58
CA VAL A 509 -24.78 -2.90 5.19
C VAL A 509 -23.80 -3.95 4.64
N PHE A 510 -22.93 -3.59 3.69
CA PHE A 510 -22.19 -4.57 2.89
C PHE A 510 -20.71 -4.79 3.27
N ALA A 511 -20.12 -3.95 4.14
CA ALA A 511 -18.74 -4.12 4.53
C ALA A 511 -18.55 -5.34 5.45
N SER A 512 -17.43 -6.04 5.25
CA SER A 512 -16.90 -7.06 6.14
C SER A 512 -15.43 -6.75 6.44
N GLY A 513 -14.97 -7.14 7.63
CA GLY A 513 -13.56 -7.16 8.02
C GLY A 513 -12.98 -8.57 8.09
N GLU A 514 -13.69 -9.57 7.54
CA GLU A 514 -13.24 -10.96 7.45
C GLU A 514 -12.66 -11.27 6.08
N GLN A 515 -11.66 -12.15 6.07
CA GLN A 515 -11.00 -12.60 4.85
C GLN A 515 -12.00 -13.27 3.92
N GLN A 516 -12.01 -12.85 2.65
CA GLN A 516 -12.96 -13.35 1.66
C GLN A 516 -12.53 -14.73 1.12
N PRO A 517 -13.47 -15.61 0.73
CA PRO A 517 -13.15 -16.97 0.28
C PRO A 517 -12.21 -17.02 -0.94
N TRP A 518 -12.27 -16.02 -1.81
CA TRP A 518 -11.43 -15.91 -3.01
C TRP A 518 -10.05 -15.27 -2.74
N ALA A 519 -9.76 -14.85 -1.51
CA ALA A 519 -8.50 -14.20 -1.16
C ALA A 519 -7.29 -15.16 -1.21
N GLU A 520 -7.54 -16.46 -1.08
CA GLU A 520 -6.54 -17.52 -1.27
C GLU A 520 -6.95 -18.42 -2.45
N PRO A 521 -5.99 -18.84 -3.30
CA PRO A 521 -6.29 -19.83 -4.32
C PRO A 521 -6.64 -21.16 -3.65
N HIS A 522 -7.62 -21.87 -4.20
CA HIS A 522 -7.91 -23.25 -3.79
C HIS A 522 -6.65 -24.11 -3.94
N LYS A 523 -6.30 -24.88 -2.90
CA LYS A 523 -5.15 -25.79 -2.86
C LYS A 523 -5.07 -26.75 -4.07
N ASP A 524 -6.20 -27.06 -4.70
CA ASP A 524 -6.25 -27.90 -5.90
C ASP A 524 -5.54 -27.29 -7.12
N ASN A 525 -5.52 -25.95 -7.22
CA ASN A 525 -4.74 -25.24 -8.24
C ASN A 525 -3.24 -25.22 -7.94
N ASP A 526 -2.84 -25.39 -6.69
CA ASP A 526 -1.43 -25.47 -6.30
C ASP A 526 -0.86 -26.82 -6.74
N LEU A 527 -1.60 -27.91 -6.55
CA LEU A 527 -1.23 -29.26 -7.04
C LEU A 527 -1.22 -29.35 -8.57
N LEU A 528 -2.19 -28.73 -9.25
CA LEU A 528 -2.25 -28.71 -10.71
C LEU A 528 -1.16 -27.82 -11.33
N ASN A 529 -0.84 -26.66 -10.71
CA ASN A 529 0.25 -25.81 -11.20
C ASN A 529 1.63 -26.38 -10.86
N GLU A 530 1.82 -27.07 -9.73
CA GLU A 530 3.04 -27.83 -9.47
C GLU A 530 3.23 -28.95 -10.49
N LYS A 531 2.18 -29.74 -10.77
CA LYS A 531 2.22 -30.77 -11.82
C LYS A 531 2.56 -30.17 -13.19
N ASN A 532 1.93 -29.06 -13.58
CA ASN A 532 2.21 -28.41 -14.86
C ASN A 532 3.60 -27.76 -14.93
N SER A 533 4.13 -27.29 -13.80
CA SER A 533 5.49 -26.72 -13.73
C SER A 533 6.58 -27.81 -13.72
N ALA A 534 6.28 -28.99 -13.16
CA ALA A 534 7.14 -30.17 -13.22
C ALA A 534 7.17 -30.79 -14.62
N VAL A 535 6.04 -30.81 -15.34
CA VAL A 535 5.94 -31.33 -16.71
C VAL A 535 6.70 -30.45 -17.73
N GLY A 536 6.93 -29.17 -17.44
CA GLY A 536 7.71 -28.26 -18.29
C GLY A 536 9.24 -28.43 -18.24
N LEU A 537 9.76 -29.32 -17.38
CA LEU A 537 11.19 -29.57 -17.17
C LEU A 537 11.68 -30.95 -17.64
N SER A 538 10.80 -31.78 -18.21
CA SER A 538 11.20 -33.06 -18.80
C SER A 538 11.23 -32.96 -20.32
N ASN A 539 12.44 -32.96 -20.88
CA ASN A 539 12.69 -33.18 -22.30
C ASN A 539 12.11 -34.54 -22.72
N PRO A 540 11.45 -34.68 -23.88
CA PRO A 540 10.88 -35.96 -24.30
C PRO A 540 11.98 -36.83 -24.94
N ALA A 541 12.36 -37.90 -24.26
CA ALA A 541 13.15 -38.96 -24.85
C ALA A 541 12.63 -40.32 -24.38
N GLY A 542 12.25 -41.17 -25.33
CA GLY A 542 12.14 -42.60 -25.12
C GLY A 542 10.73 -43.15 -25.04
N TYR A 543 10.27 -43.72 -26.15
CA TYR A 543 9.22 -44.73 -26.24
C TYR A 543 9.39 -45.85 -25.20
N GLY A 544 8.28 -46.35 -24.67
CA GLY A 544 8.23 -47.59 -23.90
C GLY A 544 6.94 -47.73 -23.10
N ALA A 545 5.92 -48.31 -23.73
CA ALA A 545 4.71 -48.73 -23.04
C ALA A 545 5.02 -49.85 -22.03
N THR A 546 4.43 -49.78 -20.83
CA THR A 546 3.79 -50.93 -20.16
C THR A 546 3.04 -50.52 -18.88
N GLU A 547 1.76 -50.90 -18.90
CA GLU A 547 0.95 -51.46 -17.81
C GLU A 547 0.55 -50.62 -16.58
N ARG A 548 -0.78 -50.49 -16.45
CA ARG A 548 -1.50 -50.19 -15.22
C ARG A 548 -1.16 -51.23 -14.16
N VAL A 549 -0.79 -50.79 -12.97
CA VAL A 549 -0.94 -51.60 -11.76
C VAL A 549 -2.15 -51.04 -11.00
N GLU A 550 -3.28 -51.71 -11.17
CA GLU A 550 -4.43 -51.61 -10.27
C GLU A 550 -4.07 -52.30 -8.95
N PHE A 551 -4.29 -51.63 -7.82
CA PHE A 551 -4.21 -52.26 -6.51
C PHE A 551 -5.45 -53.14 -6.30
N ALA A 552 -5.26 -54.46 -6.30
CA ALA A 552 -6.30 -55.42 -5.90
C ALA A 552 -6.36 -55.54 -4.36
N PRO A 553 -7.55 -55.72 -3.77
CA PRO A 553 -7.72 -55.86 -2.33
C PRO A 553 -7.33 -57.27 -1.84
N ILE A 554 -6.86 -57.30 -0.60
CA ILE A 554 -6.38 -58.49 0.13
C ILE A 554 -7.53 -59.50 0.30
N PRO A 555 -7.37 -60.80 -0.03
CA PRO A 555 -8.32 -61.83 0.36
C PRO A 555 -7.96 -62.47 1.70
N GLU A 556 -8.97 -62.61 2.56
CA GLU A 556 -8.97 -63.39 3.79
C GLU A 556 -9.19 -64.90 3.54
N TYR A 557 -8.52 -65.71 4.38
CA TYR A 557 -8.87 -67.04 4.88
C TYR A 557 -8.98 -68.26 3.94
N THR A 558 -8.23 -69.33 4.24
CA THR A 558 -8.66 -70.55 4.98
C THR A 558 -7.58 -71.64 4.82
N GLY A 559 -7.54 -72.61 5.73
CA GLY A 559 -6.37 -73.48 5.94
C GLY A 559 -6.32 -74.80 5.16
N GLU A 560 -5.40 -75.62 5.66
CA GLU A 560 -5.13 -77.05 5.45
C GLU A 560 -4.18 -77.51 4.31
N ASN A 561 -3.18 -78.26 4.79
CA ASN A 561 -2.42 -79.36 4.17
C ASN A 561 -1.16 -79.07 3.36
N GLY A 562 -0.04 -79.63 3.84
CA GLY A 562 1.06 -80.12 3.00
C GLY A 562 2.47 -79.61 3.34
N MET A 563 3.18 -80.39 4.17
CA MET A 563 4.66 -80.53 4.27
C MET A 563 5.46 -80.13 2.99
N ASN A 564 6.67 -79.54 3.06
CA ASN A 564 7.90 -80.12 3.64
C ASN A 564 8.99 -79.07 3.92
N ASP A 565 9.87 -79.44 4.86
CA ASP A 565 11.05 -78.73 5.34
C ASP A 565 12.25 -78.77 4.35
N GLN A 566 12.65 -77.61 3.83
CA GLN A 566 14.05 -77.24 3.57
C GLN A 566 14.09 -75.76 3.17
N GLU A 567 15.06 -75.01 3.69
CA GLU A 567 15.26 -73.55 3.52
C GLU A 567 14.48 -72.62 4.48
N ARG A 568 14.31 -73.09 5.71
CA ARG A 568 13.97 -72.26 6.87
C ARG A 568 15.25 -72.00 7.68
N ASP A 569 16.16 -71.13 7.20
CA ASP A 569 17.38 -70.82 7.99
C ASP A 569 18.15 -69.51 7.68
N ASP A 570 17.52 -68.44 7.15
CA ASP A 570 18.28 -67.17 6.93
C ASP A 570 17.62 -65.87 7.41
N LEU A 571 16.62 -65.90 8.30
CA LEU A 571 16.05 -64.67 8.88
C LEU A 571 15.55 -64.87 10.33
N ARG A 572 16.48 -64.85 11.30
CA ARG A 572 16.24 -64.78 12.77
C ARG A 572 17.61 -64.67 13.44
N TRP A 573 18.01 -63.74 14.31
CA TRP A 573 17.45 -62.77 15.26
C TRP A 573 18.57 -61.69 15.48
N SER A 574 18.46 -60.57 16.21
CA SER A 574 18.00 -60.42 17.60
C SER A 574 18.06 -58.96 18.08
N TYR A 575 16.96 -58.52 18.67
CA TYR A 575 16.81 -57.48 19.69
C TYR A 575 17.59 -57.81 20.98
N TYR A 576 18.09 -56.79 21.70
CA TYR A 576 18.46 -56.82 23.14
C TYR A 576 18.55 -55.36 23.67
N PRO A 577 18.41 -55.07 24.98
CA PRO A 577 17.33 -55.45 25.90
C PRO A 577 16.88 -54.29 26.84
N GLU A 578 15.73 -54.50 27.49
CA GLU A 578 15.29 -53.75 28.68
C GLU A 578 16.21 -54.04 29.88
N ASN A 579 16.49 -53.01 30.68
CA ASN A 579 17.17 -53.14 31.98
C ASN A 579 16.25 -52.60 33.08
N THR A 580 15.84 -53.50 33.97
CA THR A 580 15.03 -53.26 35.17
C THR A 580 15.91 -52.99 36.39
N GLY A 581 15.53 -51.99 37.22
CA GLY A 581 16.03 -51.87 38.60
C GLY A 581 15.46 -50.66 39.36
N ASN A 582 14.55 -50.92 40.30
CA ASN A 582 14.31 -50.30 41.65
C ASN A 582 14.39 -48.75 41.80
N THR A 583 13.48 -48.00 42.42
CA THR A 583 12.57 -48.21 43.58
C THR A 583 11.62 -46.99 43.74
N ALA A 584 10.39 -47.26 44.22
CA ALA A 584 9.50 -46.49 45.11
C ALA A 584 9.25 -44.97 44.90
N ASP A 585 8.02 -44.57 44.53
CA ASP A 585 7.00 -44.05 45.46
C ASP A 585 5.72 -43.57 44.71
N TRP A 586 4.56 -44.13 45.12
CA TRP A 586 3.19 -43.65 44.83
C TRP A 586 2.84 -42.48 45.80
N PRO A 587 1.67 -41.77 45.77
CA PRO A 587 0.37 -42.08 45.14
C PRO A 587 -0.35 -40.87 44.46
N TYR A 588 -1.18 -41.06 43.43
CA TYR A 588 -2.67 -41.03 43.41
C TYR A 588 -3.03 -40.68 41.94
N GLY A 589 -3.99 -41.24 41.21
CA GLY A 589 -5.00 -42.24 41.46
C GLY A 589 -5.68 -42.62 40.12
N ASN A 590 -6.08 -43.87 40.04
CA ASN A 590 -6.76 -44.55 38.94
C ASN A 590 -8.14 -43.97 38.57
N ALA A 591 -8.50 -44.07 37.29
CA ALA A 591 -9.68 -44.79 36.79
C ALA A 591 -9.58 -44.87 35.24
N SER A 592 -9.09 -45.99 34.68
CA SER A 592 -9.88 -47.12 34.14
C SER A 592 -10.93 -46.68 33.10
N LEU A 593 -10.65 -46.91 31.81
CA LEU A 593 -11.25 -48.00 31.01
C LEU A 593 -12.79 -47.94 30.95
N THR A 594 -13.35 -47.64 29.78
CA THR A 594 -14.12 -48.62 28.97
C THR A 594 -14.81 -47.95 27.77
N ASN A 595 -14.79 -48.67 26.65
CA ASN A 595 -15.73 -48.68 25.52
C ASN A 595 -16.28 -47.34 25.01
N LYS A 596 -15.88 -46.91 23.80
CA LYS A 596 -16.57 -47.30 22.55
C LYS A 596 -18.09 -47.43 22.76
N ASN A 597 -18.80 -46.34 22.50
CA ASN A 597 -19.96 -46.37 21.64
C ASN A 597 -20.28 -44.97 21.14
N PHE A 598 -20.61 -44.92 19.85
CA PHE A 598 -21.62 -44.05 19.24
C PHE A 598 -21.17 -42.76 18.55
N TYR A 599 -21.19 -42.92 17.22
CA TYR A 599 -21.70 -41.99 16.20
C TYR A 599 -20.73 -40.91 15.69
N ALA A 600 -20.68 -40.61 14.40
CA ALA A 600 -21.80 -40.58 13.45
C ALA A 600 -21.46 -41.31 12.15
N GLY A 601 -21.85 -42.58 12.10
CA GLY A 601 -20.93 -43.45 12.81
C GLY A 601 -19.55 -43.70 12.23
N TYR A 602 -19.34 -43.40 10.95
CA TYR A 602 -18.43 -44.19 10.13
C TYR A 602 -17.57 -43.34 9.21
#